data_AF-A0A948PNZ3-F1
#
_entry.id   AF-A0A948PNZ3-F1
#
_cell.length_a   1.000
_cell.length_b   1.000
_cell.length_c   1.000
_cell.angle_alpha   90.00
_cell.angle_beta   90.00
_cell.angle_gamma   90.00
#
_symmetry.space_group_name_H-M   'P 1'
#
loop_
_entity.id
_entity.type
_entity.pdbx_description
1 polymer ?
#
loop_
_entity_poly.entity_id
_entity_poly.type
_entity_poly.pdbx_seq_one_letter_code
_entity_poly.pdbx_strand_id
1 'polypeptide(L)'
;MQNKDNTESVLKTIFRSLQVAIVIIDRESLKIVDVNPAAIDLIGLPRDKIGGRTCFRFICDSEKGNCPICDRGQVVDRSERVLLN
;
A
#
# COMPACT_ATOMS: atom_id res chain seq x y z
N MET A 1 13.97 25.21 19.31
CA MET A 1 12.98 24.16 19.02
C MET A 1 12.46 24.34 17.60
N GLN A 2 13.15 23.82 16.58
CA GLN A 2 12.66 23.62 15.20
C GLN A 2 13.57 22.54 14.61
N ASN A 3 13.09 21.31 14.46
CA ASN A 3 13.80 20.22 13.75
C ASN A 3 12.87 19.04 13.36
N LYS A 4 11.55 19.15 13.55
CA LYS A 4 10.60 18.05 13.32
C LYS A 4 9.93 18.09 11.93
N ASP A 5 9.89 19.26 11.29
CA ASP A 5 9.15 19.46 10.03
C ASP A 5 9.91 19.03 8.77
N ASN A 6 11.25 19.00 8.82
CA ASN A 6 12.06 18.69 7.63
C ASN A 6 11.96 17.21 7.22
N THR A 7 12.04 16.29 8.20
CA THR A 7 12.05 14.85 7.89
C THR A 7 10.73 14.35 7.31
N GLU A 8 9.59 14.79 7.85
CA GLU A 8 8.28 14.39 7.33
C GLU A 8 8.05 14.91 5.91
N SER A 9 8.50 16.14 5.63
CA SER A 9 8.45 16.73 4.29
C SER A 9 9.31 15.94 3.28
N VAL A 10 10.54 15.58 3.68
CA VAL A 10 11.44 14.78 2.84
C VAL A 10 10.83 13.40 2.56
N LEU A 11 10.30 12.72 3.58
CA LEU A 11 9.67 11.41 3.42
C LEU A 11 8.44 11.48 2.51
N LYS A 12 7.58 12.50 2.66
CA LYS A 12 6.44 12.73 1.76
C LYS A 12 6.90 12.98 0.33
N THR A 13 7.94 13.77 0.14
CA THR A 13 8.49 14.08 -1.19
C THR A 13 8.99 12.81 -1.88
N ILE A 14 9.80 12.02 -1.17
CA ILE A 14 10.32 10.74 -1.69
C ILE A 14 9.16 9.79 -2.00
N PHE A 15 8.25 9.58 -1.06
CA PHE A 15 7.10 8.69 -1.24
C PHE A 15 6.28 9.06 -2.48
N ARG A 16 6.06 10.36 -2.72
CA ARG A 16 5.27 10.86 -3.85
C ARG A 16 6.01 10.83 -5.18
N SER A 17 7.34 10.91 -5.20
CA SER A 17 8.14 10.99 -6.43
C SER A 17 8.61 9.62 -6.96
N LEU A 18 8.60 8.58 -6.13
CA LEU A 18 9.01 7.23 -6.53
C LEU A 18 8.09 6.68 -7.64
N GLN A 19 8.69 6.24 -8.74
CA GLN A 19 8.03 5.57 -9.88
C GLN A 19 7.81 4.05 -9.62
N VAL A 20 7.65 3.69 -8.35
CA VAL A 20 7.35 2.33 -7.92
C VAL A 20 6.06 2.40 -7.12
N ALA A 21 5.09 1.53 -7.43
CA ALA A 21 3.84 1.50 -6.70
C ALA A 21 4.08 1.11 -5.23
N ILE A 22 3.73 2.00 -4.30
CA ILE A 22 3.81 1.77 -2.86
C ILE A 22 2.41 1.92 -2.26
N VAL A 23 2.00 0.89 -1.52
CA VAL A 23 0.73 0.84 -0.79
C VAL A 23 1.07 0.59 0.68
N ILE A 24 0.56 1.43 1.57
CA ILE A 24 0.71 1.29 3.02
C ILE A 24 -0.60 0.73 3.57
N ILE A 25 -0.50 -0.39 4.29
CA ILE A 25 -1.64 -1.12 4.84
C ILE A 25 -1.52 -1.14 6.35
N ASP A 26 -2.60 -0.77 7.04
CA ASP A 26 -2.72 -0.97 8.47
C ASP A 26 -2.96 -2.45 8.79
N ARG A 27 -2.14 -3.03 9.67
CA ARG A 27 -2.18 -4.47 9.97
C ARG A 27 -3.46 -4.89 10.69
N GLU A 28 -3.98 -4.06 11.59
CA GLU A 28 -5.12 -4.44 12.44
C GLU A 28 -6.43 -4.43 11.65
N SER A 29 -6.66 -3.38 10.87
CA SER A 29 -7.87 -3.22 10.07
C SER A 29 -7.77 -3.81 8.67
N LEU A 30 -6.56 -4.16 8.21
CA LEU A 30 -6.23 -4.55 6.84
C LEU A 30 -6.61 -3.51 5.79
N LYS A 31 -6.77 -2.25 6.19
CA LYS A 31 -7.15 -1.15 5.30
C LYS A 31 -5.93 -0.45 4.73
N ILE A 32 -6.07 0.03 3.50
CA ILE A 32 -5.08 0.89 2.87
C ILE A 32 -5.13 2.28 3.51
N VAL A 33 -4.03 2.70 4.12
CA VAL A 33 -3.91 4.01 4.80
C VAL A 33 -3.25 5.06 3.92
N ASP A 34 -2.37 4.67 3.00
CA ASP A 34 -1.81 5.56 1.99
C ASP A 34 -1.39 4.78 0.74
N VAL A 35 -1.30 5.49 -0.37
CA VAL A 35 -0.80 5.03 -1.67
C VAL A 35 0.03 6.14 -2.27
N ASN A 36 1.07 5.84 -3.05
CA ASN A 36 1.73 6.88 -3.84
C ASN A 36 1.08 7.04 -5.23
N PRO A 37 1.43 8.08 -6.02
CA PRO A 37 0.88 8.27 -7.36
C PRO A 37 1.07 7.05 -8.27
N ALA A 38 2.25 6.43 -8.26
CA ALA A 38 2.51 5.21 -9.04
C ALA A 38 1.56 4.05 -8.70
N ALA A 39 1.14 3.90 -7.43
CA ALA A 39 0.15 2.91 -7.03
C ALA A 39 -1.28 3.26 -7.48
N ILE A 40 -1.64 4.55 -7.51
CA ILE A 40 -2.93 5.01 -8.06
C ILE A 40 -3.00 4.66 -9.55
N ASP A 41 -1.92 4.93 -10.28
CA ASP A 41 -1.83 4.65 -11.72
C ASP A 41 -1.87 3.15 -11.99
N LEU A 42 -1.15 2.34 -11.20
CA LEU A 42 -1.15 0.88 -11.33
C LEU A 42 -2.53 0.25 -11.03
N ILE A 43 -3.22 0.74 -9.99
CA ILE A 43 -4.55 0.24 -9.61
C ILE A 43 -5.64 0.76 -10.57
N GLY A 44 -5.42 1.91 -11.20
CA GLY A 44 -6.36 2.51 -12.16
C GLY A 44 -7.62 3.11 -11.52
N LEU A 45 -7.59 3.39 -10.21
CA LEU A 45 -8.71 3.99 -9.47
C LEU A 45 -8.26 5.27 -8.75
N PRO A 46 -9.14 6.28 -8.60
CA PRO A 46 -8.79 7.48 -7.87
C PRO A 46 -8.60 7.18 -6.37
N ARG A 47 -7.77 8.00 -5.70
CA ARG A 47 -7.34 7.81 -4.31
C ARG A 47 -8.50 7.58 -3.33
N ASP A 48 -9.60 8.30 -3.49
CA ASP A 48 -10.80 8.20 -2.63
C ASP A 48 -11.51 6.84 -2.75
N LYS A 49 -11.29 6.11 -3.85
CA LYS A 49 -11.81 4.76 -4.06
C LYS A 49 -10.87 3.67 -3.55
N ILE A 50 -9.59 4.00 -3.33
CA ILE A 50 -8.58 3.08 -2.81
C ILE A 50 -8.45 3.20 -1.28
N GLY A 51 -8.29 4.43 -0.77
CA GLY A 51 -8.07 4.71 0.65
C GLY A 51 -9.20 4.18 1.52
N GLY A 52 -8.84 3.58 2.66
CA GLY A 52 -9.79 3.03 3.63
C GLY A 52 -10.46 1.72 3.22
N ARG A 53 -10.22 1.21 2.00
CA ARG A 53 -10.66 -0.12 1.57
C ARG A 53 -9.69 -1.20 2.05
N THR A 54 -10.19 -2.42 2.15
CA THR A 54 -9.38 -3.58 2.54
C THR A 54 -8.40 -3.97 1.44
N CYS A 55 -7.17 -4.34 1.81
CA CYS A 55 -6.08 -4.60 0.87
C CYS A 55 -6.36 -5.75 -0.11
N PHE A 56 -7.06 -6.81 0.34
CA PHE A 56 -7.43 -7.95 -0.49
C PHE A 56 -8.45 -7.63 -1.60
N ARG A 57 -8.91 -6.38 -1.70
CA ARG A 57 -9.68 -5.91 -2.86
C ARG A 57 -8.79 -5.60 -4.08
N PHE A 58 -7.50 -5.35 -3.85
CA PHE A 58 -6.60 -4.86 -4.89
C PHE A 58 -5.26 -5.61 -4.93
N ILE A 59 -4.80 -6.18 -3.81
CA ILE A 59 -3.41 -6.64 -3.67
C ILE A 59 -3.29 -8.17 -3.73
N CYS A 60 -4.28 -8.89 -3.23
CA CYS A 60 -4.25 -10.35 -3.21
C CYS A 60 -5.66 -10.92 -3.27
N ASP A 61 -5.82 -12.10 -3.88
CA ASP A 61 -7.11 -12.80 -4.05
C ASP A 61 -7.63 -13.49 -2.77
N SER A 62 -7.16 -13.03 -1.61
CA SER A 62 -7.41 -13.73 -0.34
C SER A 62 -8.73 -13.30 0.27
N GLU A 63 -9.52 -14.25 0.75
CA GLU A 63 -10.72 -13.93 1.54
C GLU A 63 -10.35 -13.49 2.97
N LYS A 64 -11.30 -12.85 3.66
CA LYS A 64 -11.15 -12.44 5.05
C LYS A 64 -10.77 -13.64 5.93
N GLY A 65 -9.69 -13.52 6.70
CA GLY A 65 -9.18 -14.60 7.57
C GLY A 65 -8.28 -15.62 6.87
N ASN A 66 -7.96 -15.40 5.59
CA ASN A 66 -7.02 -16.20 4.80
C ASN A 66 -5.85 -15.35 4.28
N CYS A 67 -5.51 -14.27 4.98
CA CYS A 67 -4.41 -13.41 4.58
C CYS A 67 -3.10 -14.22 4.53
N PRO A 68 -2.42 -14.29 3.37
CA PRO A 68 -1.21 -15.07 3.22
C PRO A 68 -0.13 -14.58 4.19
N ILE A 69 -0.13 -13.30 4.54
CA ILE A 69 0.91 -12.67 5.36
C ILE A 69 0.57 -12.74 6.84
N CYS A 70 -0.63 -12.30 7.22
CA CYS A 70 -1.03 -12.15 8.62
C CYS A 70 -1.46 -13.48 9.24
N ASP A 71 -2.24 -14.28 8.50
CA ASP A 71 -2.86 -15.50 9.04
C ASP A 71 -2.01 -16.74 8.74
N ARG A 72 -1.41 -16.80 7.55
CA ARG A 72 -0.63 -17.96 7.09
C ARG A 72 0.88 -17.81 7.23
N GLY A 73 1.35 -16.63 7.64
CA GLY A 73 2.77 -16.35 7.85
C GLY A 73 3.65 -16.62 6.62
N GLN A 74 3.07 -16.57 5.41
CA GLN A 74 3.81 -16.83 4.18
C GLN A 74 4.87 -15.75 3.99
N VAL A 75 6.06 -16.20 3.62
CA VAL A 75 7.12 -15.31 3.19
C VAL A 75 6.73 -14.77 1.81
N VAL A 76 6.65 -13.43 1.70
CA VAL A 76 6.45 -12.79 0.41
C VAL A 76 7.72 -12.99 -0.41
N ASP A 77 7.57 -13.71 -1.50
CA ASP A 77 8.59 -13.77 -2.54
C ASP A 77 8.86 -12.36 -3.07
N ARG A 78 10.12 -11.93 -3.02
CA ARG A 78 10.56 -10.56 -3.35
C ARG A 78 10.79 -10.44 -4.85
N SER A 79 9.81 -10.86 -5.63
CA SER A 79 9.79 -10.83 -7.09
C SER A 79 8.71 -9.88 -7.58
N GLU A 80 8.92 -9.30 -8.76
CA GLU A 80 7.90 -8.52 -9.44
C GLU A 80 6.73 -9.42 -9.85
N ARG A 81 5.50 -8.89 -9.72
CA ARG A 81 4.28 -9.61 -10.06
C ARG A 81 3.30 -8.67 -10.76
N VAL A 82 2.42 -9.27 -11.55
CA VAL A 82 1.32 -8.55 -12.18
C VAL A 82 0.21 -8.35 -11.15
N LEU A 83 -0.31 -7.13 -11.05
CA LEU A 83 -1.51 -6.84 -10.27
C LEU A 83 -2.71 -7.46 -11.01
N LEU A 84 -3.36 -8.44 -10.40
CA LEU A 84 -4.60 -9.02 -10.93
C LEU A 84 -5.75 -8.08 -10.57
N ASN A 85 -6.49 -7.60 -11.57
CA ASN A 85 -7.65 -6.70 -11.44
C ASN A 85 -8.89 -7.37 -12.01
#